data_AF-A0AAD7ZCG6-F1
#
_entry.id   AF-A0AAD7ZCG6-F1
#
_cell.length_a   1.000
_cell.length_b   1.000
_cell.length_c   1.000
_cell.angle_alpha   90.00
_cell.angle_beta   90.00
_cell.angle_gamma   90.00
#
_symmetry.space_group_name_H-M   'P 1'
#
loop_
_entity.id
_entity.type
_entity.pdbx_description
1 polymer ?
#
loop_
_entity_poly.entity_id
_entity_poly.type
_entity_poly.pdbx_seq_one_letter_code
_entity_poly.pdbx_strand_id
1 'polypeptide(L)' 'METFPPDAIIFGTTVGRRKLYMGRVFHDGTLTPGKIHPSHGVCYIPYGGQELSFSEYEVLIDYKPM' A
#
# COMPACT_ATOMS: atom_id res chain seq x y z
N MET A 1 -4.68 16.94 -0.34
CA MET A 1 -3.52 16.11 -0.71
C MET A 1 -3.45 15.02 0.33
N GLU A 2 -3.64 13.76 -0.04
CA GLU A 2 -3.59 12.67 0.94
C GLU A 2 -2.20 12.61 1.56
N THR A 3 -2.15 12.86 2.86
CA THR A 3 -0.94 12.87 3.67
C THR A 3 -0.56 11.43 4.00
N PHE A 4 0.44 10.90 3.30
CA PHE A 4 1.10 9.66 3.69
C PHE A 4 2.11 9.94 4.81
N PRO A 5 2.40 8.96 5.68
CA PRO A 5 3.49 9.08 6.64
C PRO A 5 4.81 9.45 5.94
N PRO A 6 5.63 10.37 6.49
CA PRO A 6 6.88 10.81 5.85
C PRO A 6 7.83 9.66 5.54
N ASP A 7 7.87 8.66 6.41
CA ASP A 7 8.77 7.51 6.32
C ASP A 7 8.14 6.31 5.59
N ALA A 8 7.03 6.53 4.87
CA ALA A 8 6.39 5.49 4.08
C ALA A 8 7.32 4.98 2.98
N ILE A 9 7.46 3.65 2.88
CA ILE A 9 8.35 3.03 1.91
C ILE A 9 7.72 3.09 0.51
N ILE A 10 8.41 3.78 -0.40
CA ILE A 10 8.10 3.79 -1.83
C ILE A 10 8.74 2.56 -2.47
N PHE A 11 7.93 1.65 -3.01
CA PHE A 11 8.44 0.44 -3.66
C PHE A 11 8.39 0.52 -5.19
N GLY A 12 7.73 1.53 -5.76
CA GLY A 12 7.65 1.70 -7.20
C GLY A 12 6.93 2.97 -7.63
N THR A 13 6.75 3.08 -8.96
CA THR A 13 6.03 4.18 -9.59
C THR A 13 5.12 3.67 -10.70
N THR A 14 4.00 4.35 -10.91
CA THR A 14 3.15 4.12 -12.08
C THR A 14 3.82 4.65 -13.36
N VAL A 15 3.26 4.29 -14.53
CA VAL A 15 3.66 4.86 -15.83
C VAL A 15 3.59 6.39 -15.82
N GLY A 16 2.62 6.97 -15.11
CA GLY A 16 2.48 8.42 -14.90
C GLY A 16 3.39 9.01 -13.82
N ARG A 17 4.46 8.29 -13.40
CA ARG A 17 5.42 8.69 -12.36
C ARG A 17 4.80 9.00 -10.99
N ARG A 18 3.62 8.43 -10.70
CA ARG A 18 3.02 8.53 -9.35
C ARG A 18 3.65 7.49 -8.44
N LYS A 19 3.99 7.87 -7.21
CA LYS A 19 4.54 6.98 -6.19
C LYS A 19 3.53 5.90 -5.81
N LEU A 20 4.03 4.69 -5.59
CA LEU A 20 3.30 3.57 -5.00
C LEU A 20 3.98 3.22 -3.68
N TYR A 21 3.17 2.96 -2.65
CA TYR A 21 3.66 2.65 -1.30
C TYR A 21 3.36 1.22 -0.91
N MET A 22 4.20 0.65 -0.05
CA MET A 22 3.98 -0.70 0.45
C MET A 22 2.94 -0.69 1.57
N GLY A 23 1.95 -1.57 1.49
CA GLY A 23 0.95 -1.75 2.53
C GLY A 23 0.67 -3.21 2.84
N ARG A 24 -0.23 -3.43 3.79
CA ARG A 24 -0.81 -4.76 4.05
C ARG A 24 -2.28 -4.64 4.41
N VAL A 25 -3.01 -5.72 4.12
CA VAL A 25 -4.45 -5.88 4.39
C VAL A 25 -4.65 -7.21 5.09
N PHE A 26 -5.55 -7.26 6.08
CA PHE A 26 -6.04 -8.53 6.60
C PHE A 26 -7.14 -9.06 5.69
N HIS A 27 -6.86 -10.14 4.95
CA HIS A 27 -7.79 -10.76 4.02
C HIS A 27 -7.74 -12.28 4.17
N ASP A 28 -8.93 -12.88 4.29
CA ASP A 28 -9.12 -14.33 4.40
C ASP A 28 -8.21 -15.03 5.42
N GLY A 29 -8.19 -14.49 6.65
CA GLY A 29 -7.40 -15.04 7.75
C GLY A 29 -5.90 -14.74 7.71
N THR A 30 -5.42 -13.97 6.73
CA THR A 30 -3.99 -13.68 6.56
C THR A 30 -3.71 -12.18 6.45
N LEU A 31 -2.54 -11.76 6.93
CA LEU A 31 -1.99 -10.43 6.61
C LEU A 31 -1.26 -10.52 5.27
N THR A 32 -1.85 -9.95 4.23
CA THR A 32 -1.32 -9.99 2.87
C THR A 32 -0.70 -8.65 2.48
N PRO A 33 0.57 -8.62 2.04
CA PRO A 33 1.21 -7.40 1.55
C PRO A 33 0.64 -6.97 0.19
N GLY A 34 0.66 -5.67 -0.06
CA GLY A 34 0.08 -5.08 -1.26
C GLY A 34 0.68 -3.74 -1.68
N LYS A 35 0.18 -3.26 -2.82
CA LYS A 35 0.51 -1.99 -3.46
C LYS A 35 -0.54 -0.95 -3.09
N ILE A 36 -0.12 0.11 -2.42
CA ILE A 36 -0.99 1.27 -2.19
C ILE A 36 -0.87 2.22 -3.38
N HIS A 37 -2.02 2.59 -3.94
CA HIS A 37 -2.13 3.60 -4.99
C HIS A 37 -2.81 4.84 -4.42
N PRO A 38 -2.06 5.88 -3.99
CA PRO A 38 -2.61 7.02 -3.27
C PRO A 38 -3.78 7.69 -4.01
N SER A 39 -3.64 7.95 -5.30
CA SER A 39 -4.74 8.61 -6.04
C SER A 39 -6.00 7.76 -6.20
N HIS A 40 -5.97 6.47 -5.85
CA HIS A 40 -7.16 5.61 -5.80
C HIS A 40 -7.65 5.40 -4.36
N GLY A 41 -6.89 5.82 -3.34
CA GLY A 41 -7.24 5.66 -1.93
C GLY A 41 -7.27 4.19 -1.46
N VAL A 42 -6.61 3.27 -2.15
CA VAL A 42 -6.69 1.82 -1.86
C VAL A 42 -5.33 1.12 -1.85
N CYS A 43 -5.25 0.04 -1.08
CA CYS A 43 -4.24 -1.00 -1.18
C CYS A 43 -4.76 -2.15 -2.06
N TYR A 44 -3.98 -2.53 -3.06
CA TYR A 44 -4.22 -3.69 -3.91
C TYR A 44 -3.41 -4.88 -3.42
N ILE A 45 -4.06 -6.02 -3.20
CA ILE A 45 -3.39 -7.30 -2.90
C ILE A 45 -3.65 -8.31 -4.02
N PRO A 46 -2.66 -9.16 -4.35
CA PRO A 46 -2.90 -10.32 -5.20
C PRO A 46 -3.61 -11.43 -4.40
N TYR A 47 -4.77 -11.88 -4.86
CA TYR A 47 -5.49 -12.98 -4.22
C TYR A 47 -6.27 -13.79 -5.26
N GLY A 48 -6.10 -15.12 -5.25
CA GLY A 48 -6.84 -16.02 -6.15
C GLY A 48 -6.71 -15.70 -7.65
N GLY A 49 -5.55 -15.19 -8.09
CA GLY A 49 -5.32 -14.77 -9.48
C GLY A 49 -5.91 -13.41 -9.86
N GLN A 50 -6.47 -12.68 -8.89
CA GLN A 50 -7.07 -11.36 -9.08
C GLN A 50 -6.32 -10.28 -8.28
N GLU A 51 -6.51 -9.02 -8.66
CA GLU A 51 -6.08 -7.86 -7.89
C GLU A 51 -7.30 -7.31 -7.13
N LEU A 52 -7.31 -7.46 -5.82
CA LEU A 52 -8.40 -7.00 -4.96
C LEU A 52 -8.04 -5.65 -4.33
N SER A 53 -8.99 -4.72 -4.25
CA SER A 53 -8.79 -3.37 -3.68
C SER A 53 -9.44 -3.19 -2.31
N PHE A 54 -8.70 -2.60 -1.37
CA PHE A 54 -9.16 -2.33 -0.01
C PHE A 54 -8.89 -0.88 0.38
N SER A 55 -9.89 -0.20 0.94
CA SER A 55 -9.77 1.17 1.46
C SER A 55 -9.19 1.23 2.88
N GLU A 56 -9.25 0.13 3.63
CA GLU A 56 -8.62 -0.03 4.93
C GLU A 56 -7.36 -0.86 4.79
N TYR A 57 -6.24 -0.30 5.20
CA TYR A 57 -4.91 -0.91 5.10
C TYR A 57 -3.93 -0.24 6.06
N GLU A 58 -2.84 -0.93 6.35
CA GLU A 58 -1.69 -0.36 7.04
C GLU A 58 -0.59 -0.02 6.04
N VAL A 59 0.13 1.07 6.29
CA VAL A 59 1.27 1.52 5.47
C VAL A 59 2.56 1.06 6.12
N LEU A 60 3.47 0.45 5.34
CA LEU A 60 4.81 0.13 5.81
C LEU A 60 5.67 1.40 5.87
N ILE A 61 6.26 1.65 7.04
CA ILE A 61 7.15 2.79 7.29
C ILE A 61 8.54 2.31 7.73
N ASP A 62 9.57 3.07 7.37
CA ASP A 62 10.94 2.90 7.92
C ASP A 62 11.06 3.67 9.22
N TYR A 63 10.50 3.12 10.30
CA TYR A 63 10.57 3.76 11.62
C TYR A 63 11.98 3.67 12.20
N LYS A 64 12.62 4.82 12.37
CA LYS A 64 13.90 4.94 13.07
C LYS A 64 13.66 5.55 14.45
N PRO A 65 13.73 4.77 15.55
CA PRO A 65 13.73 5.36 16.88
C PRO A 65 14.98 6.23 17.05
N MET A 66 14.78 7.42 17.63
CA MET A 66 15.88 8.33 18.00
C MET A 66 16.75 7.73 19.11
#